data_AF-A0AAW2JPE5-F1
#
_entry.id   AF-A0AAW2JPE5-F1
#
_cell.length_a   1.000
_cell.length_b   1.000
_cell.length_c   1.000
_cell.angle_alpha   90.00
_cell.angle_beta   90.00
_cell.angle_gamma   90.00
#
_symmetry.space_group_name_H-M   'P 1'
#
loop_
_entity.id
_entity.type
_entity.pdbx_description
1 polymer ?
#
loop_
_entity_poly.entity_id
_entity_poly.type
_entity_poly.pdbx_seq_one_letter_code
_entity_poly.pdbx_strand_id
1 'polypeptide(L)'
;MVCKPLDWEHPKEELDKCFDLDLKKPYVLSDMRGGYLSTPTINMYTGLLSSNNLRNFNIELHDFDLHDEMVSILNGLQKQGFKINKKVLDFVKNNRQTLENEGLLMKGILAHVNLKEAFDLMRKSYYINKDIKGVCSLDSLLKELGIRAQKARYEDFIIRLVSAYEDYVFYLPAFMDFRGRIYRCGILHFHERDLARSFIEFADNQEEGCKQSVKDIVAISAAFKYKKFYDYDDALQWYKDNHNTIYASDQSLICFAKSASDPFQFIAKVLSKDDVQEYDRIPISQDAAASAYQIMSYLLLNEEMARRTNLIPHTDGKIQDVYTCILKDLKTYLYHQINDKSKIDIIESKLDRKLIRSYSCL
;
A
#
# COMPACT_ATOMS: atom_id res chain seq x y z
N MET A 1 10.54 12.22 -8.12
CA MET A 1 11.36 13.31 -8.73
C MET A 1 12.08 14.05 -7.62
N VAL A 2 13.32 14.50 -7.84
CA VAL A 2 14.17 15.13 -6.79
C VAL A 2 14.03 16.66 -6.73
N CYS A 3 13.08 17.21 -7.48
CA CYS A 3 12.68 18.61 -7.47
C CYS A 3 11.17 18.67 -7.24
N LYS A 4 10.69 19.81 -6.73
CA LYS A 4 9.24 20.03 -6.56
C LYS A 4 8.51 19.84 -7.89
N PRO A 5 7.34 19.19 -7.92
CA PRO A 5 6.52 19.06 -9.13
C PRO A 5 6.06 20.43 -9.64
N LEU A 6 5.75 20.52 -10.93
CA LEU A 6 4.98 21.64 -11.45
C LEU A 6 3.58 21.57 -10.85
N ASP A 7 3.04 22.72 -10.45
CA ASP A 7 1.65 22.80 -10.05
C ASP A 7 0.75 22.40 -11.23
N TRP A 8 -0.30 21.65 -10.92
CA TRP A 8 -1.39 21.46 -11.85
C TRP A 8 -2.09 22.80 -12.04
N GLU A 9 -2.22 23.21 -13.30
CA GLU A 9 -2.86 24.46 -13.71
C GLU A 9 -3.51 24.24 -15.08
N HIS A 10 -4.54 25.05 -15.38
CA HIS A 10 -5.13 25.05 -16.71
C HIS A 10 -4.41 26.08 -17.61
N PRO A 11 -4.08 25.75 -18.88
CA PRO A 11 -3.34 26.64 -19.80
C PRO A 11 -3.97 28.03 -20.06
N LYS A 12 -5.19 28.28 -19.60
CA LYS A 12 -5.90 29.56 -19.79
C LYS A 12 -5.77 30.54 -18.63
N GLU A 13 -5.28 30.11 -17.46
CA GLU A 13 -5.00 31.01 -16.34
C GLU A 13 -3.95 32.07 -16.70
N GLU A 14 -3.09 31.81 -17.69
CA GLU A 14 -2.17 32.82 -18.24
C GLU A 14 -2.84 33.83 -19.20
N LEU A 15 -3.97 33.47 -19.85
CA LEU A 15 -4.61 34.28 -20.90
C LEU A 15 -5.74 35.19 -20.39
N ASP A 16 -6.40 34.84 -19.28
CA ASP A 16 -7.48 35.65 -18.68
C ASP A 16 -6.98 37.01 -18.12
N LYS A 17 -5.67 37.25 -18.11
CA LYS A 17 -5.08 38.57 -17.83
C LYS A 17 -5.13 39.54 -19.01
N CYS A 18 -5.58 39.12 -20.20
CA CYS A 18 -5.43 39.95 -21.41
C CYS A 18 -6.67 40.23 -22.26
N PHE A 19 -7.79 39.47 -22.25
CA PHE A 19 -8.92 39.81 -23.13
C PHE A 19 -10.32 39.46 -22.61
N ASP A 20 -11.26 40.30 -23.04
CA ASP A 20 -12.68 40.38 -22.72
C ASP A 20 -13.51 39.12 -23.06
N LEU A 21 -14.62 39.00 -22.32
CA LEU A 21 -15.65 37.97 -22.36
C LEU A 21 -16.15 37.61 -23.78
N ASP A 22 -16.27 36.31 -24.09
CA ASP A 22 -17.53 35.70 -24.59
C ASP A 22 -17.45 34.26 -25.14
N LEU A 23 -16.31 33.57 -25.05
CA LEU A 23 -16.24 32.12 -25.37
C LEU A 23 -15.40 31.37 -24.33
N LYS A 24 -15.94 31.21 -23.10
CA LYS A 24 -15.40 30.27 -22.11
C LYS A 24 -15.60 28.84 -22.63
N LYS A 25 -14.67 28.34 -23.46
CA LYS A 25 -14.59 26.89 -23.75
C LYS A 25 -14.54 26.14 -22.41
N PRO A 26 -15.27 25.02 -22.27
CA PRO A 26 -15.24 24.22 -21.04
C PRO A 26 -13.79 23.82 -20.70
N TYR A 27 -13.45 23.87 -19.41
CA TYR A 27 -12.14 23.44 -18.91
C TYR A 27 -12.14 21.92 -18.92
N VAL A 28 -11.38 21.31 -19.82
CA VAL A 28 -11.32 19.85 -19.91
C VAL A 28 -10.18 19.35 -19.04
N LEU A 29 -10.42 18.33 -18.23
CA LEU A 29 -9.39 17.77 -17.35
C LEU A 29 -8.13 17.29 -18.10
N SER A 30 -8.27 16.91 -19.37
CA SER A 30 -7.16 16.51 -20.24
C SER A 30 -6.23 17.66 -20.64
N ASP A 31 -6.70 18.90 -20.54
CA ASP A 31 -5.93 20.09 -20.92
C ASP A 31 -5.01 20.57 -19.80
N MET A 32 -5.23 20.07 -18.58
CA MET A 32 -4.39 20.35 -17.41
C MET A 32 -2.92 20.00 -17.68
N ARG A 33 -2.03 20.88 -17.22
CA ARG A 33 -0.57 20.72 -17.27
C ARG A 33 -0.02 20.82 -15.86
N GLY A 34 1.03 20.06 -15.57
CA GLY A 34 1.58 19.97 -14.21
C GLY A 34 2.23 18.62 -13.94
N GLY A 35 2.61 18.42 -12.68
CA GLY A 35 3.30 17.21 -12.22
C GLY A 35 4.76 17.21 -12.64
N TYR A 36 5.10 16.59 -13.77
CA TYR A 36 6.49 16.51 -14.23
C TYR A 36 6.98 17.81 -14.88
N LEU A 37 8.24 18.20 -14.65
CA LEU A 37 8.87 19.38 -15.28
C LEU A 37 8.91 19.29 -16.81
N SER A 38 8.97 18.07 -17.33
CA SER A 38 8.98 17.76 -18.76
C SER A 38 8.09 16.55 -19.01
N THR A 39 7.38 16.53 -20.13
CA THR A 39 6.59 15.36 -20.53
C THR A 39 7.50 14.12 -20.58
N PRO A 40 7.19 13.03 -19.83
CA PRO A 40 7.98 11.82 -19.89
C PRO A 40 8.04 11.28 -21.32
N THR A 41 9.19 10.76 -21.75
CA THR A 41 9.38 10.16 -23.09
C THR A 41 8.76 8.76 -23.23
N ILE A 42 8.27 8.19 -22.14
CA ILE A 42 7.64 6.87 -22.04
C ILE A 42 6.12 7.09 -21.90
N ASN A 43 5.28 6.08 -22.18
CA ASN A 43 3.82 6.02 -21.89
C ASN A 43 3.48 6.17 -20.38
N MET A 44 4.15 7.06 -19.65
CA MET A 44 3.73 7.57 -18.37
C MET A 44 2.69 8.66 -18.59
N TYR A 45 1.88 8.93 -17.57
CA TYR A 45 0.81 9.92 -17.63
C TYR A 45 1.35 11.27 -18.10
N THR A 46 0.92 11.69 -19.29
CA THR A 46 1.30 12.97 -19.91
C THR A 46 0.34 14.10 -19.54
N GLY A 47 -0.72 13.79 -18.80
CA GLY A 47 -1.72 14.73 -18.29
C GLY A 47 -2.29 14.24 -16.96
N LEU A 48 -3.18 15.03 -16.36
CA LEU A 48 -3.72 14.74 -15.03
C LEU A 48 -4.52 13.43 -14.99
N LEU A 49 -5.26 13.13 -16.07
CA LEU A 49 -6.03 11.91 -16.18
C LEU A 49 -5.12 10.72 -16.52
N SER A 50 -5.17 9.69 -15.69
CA SER A 50 -4.44 8.44 -15.82
C SER A 50 -5.00 7.48 -16.89
N SER A 51 -6.03 7.89 -17.63
CA SER A 51 -6.65 7.08 -18.67
C SER A 51 -6.06 7.37 -20.05
N ASN A 52 -5.67 6.32 -20.77
CA ASN A 52 -5.23 6.43 -22.16
C ASN A 52 -6.39 6.63 -23.16
N ASN A 53 -7.65 6.51 -22.71
CA ASN A 53 -8.82 6.64 -23.57
C ASN A 53 -9.56 7.96 -23.34
N LEU A 54 -8.91 9.05 -23.73
CA LEU A 54 -9.44 10.42 -23.54
C LEU A 54 -10.78 10.65 -24.26
N ARG A 55 -11.04 9.93 -25.37
CA ARG A 55 -12.29 10.05 -26.13
C ARG A 55 -13.53 9.65 -25.32
N ASN A 56 -13.37 8.70 -24.40
CA ASN A 56 -14.48 8.18 -23.58
C ASN A 56 -14.57 8.88 -22.22
N PHE A 57 -13.58 9.70 -21.85
CA PHE A 57 -13.51 10.39 -20.56
C PHE A 57 -13.26 11.89 -20.77
N ASN A 58 -14.12 12.52 -21.55
CA ASN A 58 -14.17 13.97 -21.67
C ASN A 58 -14.85 14.54 -20.42
N ILE A 59 -14.06 14.91 -19.41
CA ILE A 59 -14.54 15.49 -18.15
C ILE A 59 -14.43 16.99 -18.25
N GLU A 60 -15.57 17.65 -18.37
CA GLU A 60 -15.69 19.10 -18.42
C GLU A 60 -15.91 19.65 -17.01
N LEU A 61 -15.12 20.66 -16.65
CA LEU A 61 -15.20 21.40 -15.40
C LEU A 61 -15.92 22.72 -15.71
N HIS A 62 -17.14 22.87 -15.19
CA HIS A 62 -17.98 24.05 -15.38
C HIS A 62 -17.99 24.99 -14.17
N ASP A 63 -17.59 24.49 -13.00
CA ASP A 63 -17.55 25.21 -11.74
C ASP A 63 -16.09 25.55 -11.40
N PHE A 64 -15.80 26.85 -11.32
CA PHE A 64 -14.46 27.37 -11.07
C PHE A 64 -14.00 27.11 -9.63
N ASP A 65 -14.91 27.21 -8.65
CA ASP A 65 -14.53 27.05 -7.24
C ASP A 65 -14.16 25.60 -6.93
N LEU A 66 -14.91 24.64 -7.48
CA LEU A 66 -14.61 23.21 -7.36
C LEU A 66 -13.34 22.80 -8.11
N HIS A 67 -13.04 23.49 -9.22
CA HIS A 67 -11.80 23.29 -9.96
C HIS A 67 -10.59 23.71 -9.12
N ASP A 68 -10.63 24.92 -8.55
CA ASP A 68 -9.56 25.47 -7.73
C ASP A 68 -9.32 24.61 -6.48
N GLU A 69 -10.39 24.09 -5.86
CA GLU A 69 -10.29 23.16 -4.74
C GLU A 69 -9.57 21.86 -5.15
N MET A 70 -9.99 21.23 -6.26
CA MET A 70 -9.36 20.02 -6.78
C MET A 70 -7.87 20.24 -7.07
N VAL A 71 -7.54 21.34 -7.75
CA VAL A 71 -6.16 21.70 -8.09
C VAL A 71 -5.34 21.94 -6.82
N SER A 72 -5.89 22.68 -5.86
CA SER A 72 -5.26 22.94 -4.56
C SER A 72 -4.95 21.64 -3.81
N ILE A 73 -5.89 20.69 -3.77
CA ILE A 73 -5.70 19.36 -3.15
C ILE A 73 -4.56 18.61 -3.84
N LEU A 74 -4.59 18.51 -5.17
CA LEU A 74 -3.56 17.79 -5.94
C LEU A 74 -2.17 18.41 -5.75
N ASN A 75 -2.09 19.74 -5.77
CA ASN A 75 -0.86 20.50 -5.57
C ASN A 75 -0.34 20.34 -4.14
N GLY A 76 -1.19 20.42 -3.13
CA GLY A 76 -0.81 20.14 -1.75
C GLY A 76 -0.25 18.72 -1.59
N LEU A 77 -0.93 17.73 -2.18
CA LEU A 77 -0.53 16.34 -2.13
C LEU A 77 0.78 16.02 -2.84
N GLN A 78 1.14 16.71 -3.92
CA GLN A 78 2.39 16.48 -4.65
C GLN A 78 3.56 17.34 -4.16
N LYS A 79 3.29 18.47 -3.49
CA LYS A 79 4.29 19.33 -2.85
C LYS A 79 4.93 18.72 -1.61
N GLN A 80 4.31 17.70 -1.01
CA GLN A 80 4.89 17.01 0.15
C GLN A 80 6.24 16.36 -0.21
N GLY A 81 7.29 16.78 0.48
CA GLY A 81 8.61 16.16 0.36
C GLY A 81 8.69 14.86 1.15
N PHE A 82 9.36 13.87 0.56
CA PHE A 82 9.68 12.59 1.18
C PHE A 82 11.17 12.33 1.10
N LYS A 83 11.68 11.47 1.98
CA LYS A 83 13.06 10.98 1.94
C LYS A 83 13.09 9.49 2.22
N ILE A 84 14.25 8.90 1.98
CA ILE A 84 14.48 7.49 2.25
C ILE A 84 14.69 7.28 3.75
N ASN A 85 13.94 6.34 4.34
CA ASN A 85 14.21 5.83 5.68
C ASN A 85 15.54 5.06 5.68
N LYS A 86 16.62 5.78 5.98
CA LYS A 86 17.99 5.28 5.95
C LYS A 86 18.19 4.12 6.92
N LYS A 87 17.53 4.13 8.08
CA LYS A 87 17.61 3.04 9.07
C LYS A 87 17.11 1.73 8.50
N VAL A 88 15.99 1.76 7.76
CA VAL A 88 15.46 0.57 7.09
C VAL A 88 16.37 0.13 5.94
N LEU A 89 16.89 1.07 5.15
CA LEU A 89 17.83 0.75 4.08
C LEU A 89 19.08 0.05 4.60
N ASP A 90 19.70 0.61 5.65
CA ASP A 90 20.90 0.06 6.27
C ASP A 90 20.61 -1.28 6.93
N PHE A 91 19.47 -1.41 7.62
CA PHE A 91 19.04 -2.67 8.22
C PHE A 91 18.88 -3.78 7.17
N VAL A 92 18.24 -3.47 6.03
CA VAL A 92 18.05 -4.41 4.93
C VAL A 92 19.39 -4.81 4.28
N LYS A 93 20.31 -3.85 4.09
CA LYS A 93 21.64 -4.12 3.53
C LYS A 93 22.48 -4.99 4.48
N ASN A 94 22.52 -4.66 5.76
CA ASN A 94 23.34 -5.33 6.77
C ASN A 94 22.81 -6.73 7.12
N ASN A 95 21.49 -6.94 7.05
CA ASN A 95 20.85 -8.20 7.43
C ASN A 95 20.28 -8.99 6.24
N ARG A 96 20.73 -8.70 5.01
CA ARG A 96 20.18 -9.30 3.77
C ARG A 96 20.11 -10.83 3.83
N GLN A 97 21.19 -11.49 4.26
CA GLN A 97 21.26 -12.95 4.32
C GLN A 97 20.22 -13.53 5.31
N THR A 98 20.05 -12.90 6.47
CA THR A 98 19.05 -13.33 7.46
C THR A 98 17.64 -13.13 6.93
N LEU A 99 17.35 -11.98 6.31
CA LEU A 99 16.05 -11.69 5.70
C LEU A 99 15.69 -12.73 4.62
N GLU A 100 16.67 -13.19 3.84
CA GLU A 100 16.47 -14.26 2.86
C GLU A 100 16.24 -15.63 3.50
N ASN A 101 17.00 -15.96 4.54
CA ASN A 101 16.87 -17.23 5.27
C ASN A 101 15.50 -17.35 5.96
N GLU A 102 14.99 -16.25 6.51
CA GLU A 102 13.68 -16.22 7.15
C GLU A 102 12.51 -16.11 6.15
N GLY A 103 12.80 -15.86 4.86
CA GLY A 103 11.82 -15.78 3.79
C GLY A 103 11.14 -14.41 3.63
N LEU A 104 11.65 -13.37 4.30
CA LEU A 104 11.18 -12.00 4.15
C LEU A 104 11.64 -11.38 2.83
N LEU A 105 12.84 -11.72 2.36
CA LEU A 105 13.34 -11.39 1.02
C LEU A 105 13.56 -12.66 0.19
N MET A 106 13.48 -12.52 -1.13
CA MET A 106 13.94 -13.55 -2.04
C MET A 106 15.46 -13.51 -2.19
N LYS A 107 16.03 -14.69 -2.43
CA LYS A 107 17.45 -14.86 -2.74
C LYS A 107 17.85 -13.93 -3.87
N GLY A 108 18.75 -12.98 -3.61
CA GLY A 108 19.15 -11.94 -4.56
C GLY A 108 19.64 -12.50 -5.90
N ILE A 109 20.29 -13.68 -5.89
CA ILE A 109 20.74 -14.36 -7.10
C ILE A 109 19.62 -14.58 -8.13
N LEU A 110 18.37 -14.79 -7.68
CA LEU A 110 17.21 -15.00 -8.56
C LEU A 110 16.86 -13.75 -9.38
N ALA A 111 17.26 -12.56 -8.95
CA ALA A 111 17.02 -11.33 -9.69
C ALA A 111 17.77 -11.32 -11.04
N HIS A 112 18.94 -11.96 -11.08
CA HIS A 112 19.86 -11.95 -12.22
C HIS A 112 19.78 -13.20 -13.10
N VAL A 113 18.90 -14.14 -12.77
CA VAL A 113 18.72 -15.37 -13.56
C VAL A 113 18.13 -15.06 -14.94
N ASN A 114 18.70 -15.66 -15.99
CA ASN A 114 18.08 -15.73 -17.31
C ASN A 114 16.93 -16.76 -17.25
N LEU A 115 15.69 -16.27 -17.25
CA LEU A 115 14.50 -17.13 -17.09
C LEU A 115 14.34 -18.14 -18.22
N LYS A 116 14.74 -17.79 -19.45
CA LYS A 116 14.63 -18.72 -20.57
C LYS A 116 15.54 -19.93 -20.36
N GLU A 117 16.81 -19.68 -20.05
CA GLU A 117 17.79 -20.72 -19.77
C GLU A 117 17.41 -21.54 -18.53
N ALA A 118 16.95 -20.87 -17.47
CA ALA A 118 16.50 -21.54 -16.25
C ALA A 118 15.28 -22.44 -16.50
N PHE A 119 14.32 -22.01 -17.32
CA PHE A 119 13.19 -22.84 -17.73
C PHE A 119 13.64 -24.05 -18.55
N ASP A 120 14.57 -23.87 -19.49
CA ASP A 120 15.08 -24.97 -20.30
C ASP A 120 15.84 -26.00 -19.46
N LEU A 121 16.65 -25.55 -18.50
CA LEU A 121 17.31 -26.44 -17.52
C LEU A 121 16.29 -27.15 -16.63
N MET A 122 15.28 -26.45 -16.13
CA MET A 122 14.23 -27.03 -15.29
C MET A 122 13.43 -28.10 -16.04
N ARG A 123 13.09 -27.87 -17.31
CA ARG A 123 12.45 -28.88 -18.17
C ARG A 123 13.31 -30.13 -18.31
N LYS A 124 14.59 -29.97 -18.65
CA LYS A 124 15.53 -31.10 -18.79
C LYS A 124 15.62 -31.90 -17.49
N SER A 125 15.83 -31.23 -16.36
CA SER A 125 15.91 -31.86 -15.04
C SER A 125 14.62 -32.57 -14.65
N TYR A 126 13.46 -31.99 -14.95
CA TYR A 126 12.15 -32.59 -14.70
C TYR A 126 11.95 -33.90 -15.46
N TYR A 127 12.33 -33.95 -16.74
CA TYR A 127 12.15 -35.17 -17.54
C TYR A 127 13.09 -36.31 -17.13
N ILE A 128 14.29 -35.97 -16.61
CA ILE A 128 15.27 -36.94 -16.09
C ILE A 128 14.83 -37.47 -14.71
N ASN A 129 14.31 -36.62 -13.83
CA ASN A 129 13.98 -37.01 -12.46
C ASN A 129 12.55 -37.58 -12.37
N LYS A 130 12.44 -38.91 -12.24
CA LYS A 130 11.14 -39.60 -12.13
C LYS A 130 10.39 -39.30 -10.83
N ASP A 131 11.11 -39.04 -9.74
CA ASP A 131 10.51 -38.80 -8.42
C ASP A 131 9.76 -37.47 -8.39
N ILE A 132 10.33 -36.42 -9.00
CA ILE A 132 9.70 -35.10 -9.08
C ILE A 132 8.35 -35.15 -9.82
N LYS A 133 8.23 -36.00 -10.85
CA LYS A 133 6.98 -36.16 -11.62
C LYS A 133 5.82 -36.68 -10.77
N GLY A 134 6.11 -37.45 -9.72
CA GLY A 134 5.11 -37.93 -8.77
C GLY A 134 4.65 -36.88 -7.77
N VAL A 135 5.40 -35.78 -7.62
CA VAL A 135 5.15 -34.74 -6.60
C VAL A 135 4.53 -33.48 -7.20
N CYS A 136 4.95 -33.05 -8.40
CA CYS A 136 4.44 -31.81 -9.00
C CYS A 136 4.46 -31.82 -10.53
N SER A 137 3.63 -30.96 -11.13
CA SER A 137 3.66 -30.74 -12.58
C SER A 137 4.79 -29.79 -12.98
N LEU A 138 5.33 -30.01 -14.18
CA LEU A 138 6.31 -29.10 -14.79
C LEU A 138 5.80 -27.64 -14.80
N ASP A 139 4.53 -27.44 -15.18
CA ASP A 139 3.93 -26.11 -15.22
C ASP A 139 3.92 -25.42 -13.85
N SER A 140 3.67 -26.18 -12.79
CA SER A 140 3.72 -25.66 -11.41
C SER A 140 5.13 -25.20 -11.05
N LEU A 141 6.15 -25.97 -11.42
CA LEU A 141 7.56 -25.62 -11.17
C LEU A 141 8.00 -24.38 -11.95
N LEU A 142 7.68 -24.33 -13.25
CA LEU A 142 8.04 -23.19 -14.11
C LEU A 142 7.33 -21.91 -13.63
N LYS A 143 6.05 -22.01 -13.26
CA LYS A 143 5.28 -20.90 -12.69
C LYS A 143 5.91 -20.42 -11.38
N GLU A 144 6.23 -21.32 -10.46
CA GLU A 144 6.83 -20.98 -9.19
C GLU A 144 8.20 -20.30 -9.36
N LEU A 145 9.05 -20.82 -10.24
CA LEU A 145 10.33 -20.20 -10.57
C LEU A 145 10.14 -18.79 -11.15
N GLY A 146 9.19 -18.62 -12.06
CA GLY A 146 8.85 -17.32 -12.65
C GLY A 146 8.41 -16.31 -11.59
N ILE A 147 7.52 -16.71 -10.69
CA ILE A 147 7.04 -15.88 -9.58
C ILE A 147 8.19 -15.46 -8.66
N ARG A 148 9.05 -16.41 -8.26
CA ARG A 148 10.19 -16.13 -7.37
C ARG A 148 11.21 -15.20 -8.02
N ALA A 149 11.56 -15.43 -9.28
CA ALA A 149 12.47 -14.56 -10.02
C ALA A 149 11.89 -13.15 -10.19
N GLN A 150 10.59 -13.03 -10.50
CA GLN A 150 9.93 -11.73 -10.60
C GLN A 150 9.92 -10.99 -9.26
N LYS A 151 9.63 -11.69 -8.16
CA LYS A 151 9.68 -11.12 -6.81
C LYS A 151 11.10 -10.65 -6.46
N ALA A 152 12.12 -11.47 -6.72
CA ALA A 152 13.52 -11.11 -6.48
C ALA A 152 13.95 -9.88 -7.31
N ARG A 153 13.56 -9.81 -8.59
CA ARG A 153 13.83 -8.64 -9.45
C ARG A 153 13.19 -7.36 -8.92
N TYR A 154 11.94 -7.44 -8.46
CA TYR A 154 11.26 -6.30 -7.86
C TYR A 154 11.98 -5.81 -6.61
N GLU A 155 12.30 -6.72 -5.68
CA GLU A 155 12.97 -6.38 -4.42
C GLU A 155 14.36 -5.80 -4.67
N ASP A 156 15.15 -6.41 -5.54
CA ASP A 156 16.45 -5.90 -5.96
C ASP A 156 16.34 -4.50 -6.62
N PHE A 157 15.39 -4.32 -7.53
CA PHE A 157 15.18 -3.04 -8.19
C PHE A 157 14.76 -1.94 -7.20
N ILE A 158 13.84 -2.24 -6.27
CA ILE A 158 13.44 -1.30 -5.21
C ILE A 158 14.63 -0.91 -4.33
N ILE A 159 15.44 -1.88 -3.88
CA ILE A 159 16.59 -1.60 -3.00
C ILE A 159 17.64 -0.73 -3.73
N ARG A 160 17.90 -1.01 -5.02
CA ARG A 160 18.79 -0.18 -5.85
C ARG A 160 18.22 1.22 -6.08
N LEU A 161 16.93 1.32 -6.39
CA LEU A 161 16.26 2.61 -6.59
C LEU A 161 16.32 3.45 -5.32
N VAL A 162 15.98 2.87 -4.17
CA VAL A 162 16.04 3.53 -2.87
C VAL A 162 17.46 3.97 -2.53
N SER A 163 18.48 3.14 -2.80
CA SER A 163 19.88 3.53 -2.62
C SER A 163 20.30 4.70 -3.53
N ALA A 164 19.75 4.80 -4.74
CA ALA A 164 20.03 5.92 -5.64
C ALA A 164 19.33 7.22 -5.21
N TYR A 165 18.27 7.13 -4.41
CA TYR A 165 17.55 8.26 -3.82
C TYR A 165 18.03 8.58 -2.39
N GLU A 166 19.07 7.89 -1.91
CA GLU A 166 19.67 8.17 -0.61
C GLU A 166 20.11 9.64 -0.55
N ASP A 167 19.82 10.30 0.57
CA ASP A 167 20.08 11.73 0.84
C ASP A 167 19.32 12.74 -0.06
N TYR A 168 18.47 12.29 -0.99
CA TYR A 168 17.57 13.17 -1.73
C TYR A 168 16.23 13.35 -1.02
N VAL A 169 15.71 14.58 -1.06
CA VAL A 169 14.27 14.82 -0.92
C VAL A 169 13.61 14.57 -2.27
N PHE A 170 12.59 13.73 -2.29
CA PHE A 170 11.83 13.41 -3.48
C PHE A 170 10.35 13.68 -3.31
N TYR A 171 9.71 13.94 -4.43
CA TYR A 171 8.30 14.26 -4.56
C TYR A 171 7.62 13.24 -5.46
N LEU A 172 6.34 13.02 -5.20
CA LEU A 172 5.49 12.06 -5.89
C LEU A 172 4.37 12.82 -6.61
N PRO A 173 4.47 13.08 -7.92
CA PRO A 173 3.41 13.74 -8.68
C PRO A 173 2.06 13.01 -8.51
N ALA A 174 0.98 13.79 -8.35
CA ALA A 174 -0.38 13.28 -8.19
C ALA A 174 -1.09 13.23 -9.55
N PHE A 175 -1.78 12.12 -9.82
CA PHE A 175 -2.62 11.92 -11.00
C PHE A 175 -4.00 11.45 -10.56
N MET A 176 -5.01 11.55 -11.42
CA MET A 176 -6.36 11.05 -11.11
C MET A 176 -6.85 10.03 -12.13
N ASP A 177 -7.67 9.06 -11.72
CA ASP A 177 -8.49 8.31 -12.67
C ASP A 177 -9.80 9.04 -12.99
N PHE A 178 -10.61 8.48 -13.90
CA PHE A 178 -11.90 9.05 -14.29
C PHE A 178 -12.94 9.07 -13.15
N ARG A 179 -12.65 8.40 -12.02
CA ARG A 179 -13.49 8.36 -10.83
C ARG A 179 -13.02 9.38 -9.78
N GLY A 180 -11.96 10.14 -10.05
CA GLY A 180 -11.33 11.07 -9.13
C GLY A 180 -10.39 10.43 -8.11
N ARG A 181 -10.02 9.15 -8.25
CA ARG A 181 -9.05 8.51 -7.34
C ARG A 181 -7.65 8.97 -7.66
N ILE A 182 -6.88 9.29 -6.63
CA ILE A 182 -5.54 9.83 -6.76
C ILE A 182 -4.51 8.70 -6.84
N TYR A 183 -3.63 8.76 -7.84
CA TYR A 183 -2.54 7.85 -8.09
C TYR A 183 -1.21 8.58 -8.10
N ARG A 184 -0.13 7.83 -7.88
CA ARG A 184 1.25 8.29 -8.03
C ARG A 184 1.91 7.45 -9.12
N CYS A 185 2.88 8.02 -9.82
CA CYS A 185 3.64 7.29 -10.82
C CYS A 185 4.92 6.71 -10.20
N GLY A 186 5.42 5.60 -10.77
CA GLY A 186 6.59 4.87 -10.28
C GLY A 186 6.24 3.74 -9.32
N ILE A 187 7.24 3.23 -8.60
CA ILE A 187 7.08 2.09 -7.68
C ILE A 187 7.55 2.38 -6.24
N LEU A 188 7.97 3.61 -5.97
CA LEU A 188 8.36 4.08 -4.65
C LEU A 188 7.30 5.06 -4.15
N HIS A 189 6.14 4.54 -3.72
CA HIS A 189 5.02 5.35 -3.23
C HIS A 189 4.08 4.58 -2.30
N PHE A 190 3.10 5.24 -1.69
CA PHE A 190 2.24 4.66 -0.64
C PHE A 190 1.28 3.55 -1.08
N HIS A 191 0.96 3.45 -2.37
CA HIS A 191 0.12 2.35 -2.91
C HIS A 191 0.92 1.07 -3.23
N GLU A 192 2.24 1.06 -2.99
CA GLU A 192 3.09 -0.07 -3.32
C GLU A 192 3.15 -1.11 -2.20
N ARG A 193 3.94 -2.16 -2.45
CA ARG A 193 4.11 -3.28 -1.53
C ARG A 193 4.80 -2.84 -0.24
N ASP A 194 4.64 -3.67 0.78
CA ASP A 194 5.18 -3.49 2.13
C ASP A 194 6.65 -3.00 2.15
N LEU A 195 7.54 -3.68 1.40
CA LEU A 195 8.94 -3.31 1.30
C LEU A 195 9.14 -1.87 0.78
N ALA A 196 8.49 -1.47 -0.32
CA ALA A 196 8.63 -0.13 -0.88
C ALA A 196 8.12 0.94 0.08
N ARG A 197 6.98 0.70 0.75
CA ARG A 197 6.39 1.62 1.73
C ARG A 197 7.28 1.82 2.95
N SER A 198 7.99 0.77 3.39
CA SER A 198 8.88 0.83 4.55
C SER A 198 10.06 1.78 4.39
N PHE A 199 10.45 2.08 3.15
CA PHE A 199 11.56 2.98 2.84
C PHE A 199 11.17 4.46 2.78
N ILE A 200 9.89 4.82 2.91
CA ILE A 200 9.43 6.20 2.72
C ILE A 200 9.15 6.85 4.07
N GLU A 201 9.72 8.02 4.28
CA GLU A 201 9.40 8.90 5.41
C GLU A 201 9.18 10.35 4.93
N PHE A 202 8.50 11.17 5.74
CA PHE A 202 8.35 12.58 5.44
C PHE A 202 9.71 13.31 5.55
N ALA A 203 9.96 14.24 4.62
CA ALA A 203 11.19 15.03 4.62
C ALA A 203 11.16 16.16 5.65
N ASP A 204 10.01 16.83 5.78
CA ASP A 204 9.82 17.94 6.69
C ASP A 204 9.47 17.45 8.11
N ASN A 205 10.01 18.13 9.12
CA ASN A 205 9.53 18.00 10.49
C ASN A 205 8.38 18.98 10.66
N GLN A 206 7.16 18.50 10.90
CA GLN A 206 6.16 19.39 11.51
C GLN A 206 6.63 19.75 12.92
N GLU A 207 6.26 20.95 13.38
CA GLU A 207 6.87 21.70 14.48
C GLU A 207 7.21 20.92 15.77
N GLU A 208 8.30 21.37 16.41
CA GLU A 208 8.94 20.81 17.58
C GLU A 208 7.99 20.58 18.77
N GLY A 209 7.84 19.31 19.15
CA GLY A 209 7.26 18.93 20.44
C GLY A 209 6.76 17.51 20.47
N CYS A 210 7.66 16.51 20.52
CA CYS A 210 7.25 15.13 20.77
C CYS A 210 6.62 15.03 22.16
N LYS A 211 5.30 15.04 22.20
CA LYS A 211 4.53 14.57 23.35
C LYS A 211 4.75 13.05 23.44
N GLN A 212 4.80 12.51 24.66
CA GLN A 212 4.83 11.05 24.92
C GLN A 212 3.79 10.28 24.06
N SER A 213 2.69 10.93 23.68
CA SER A 213 1.67 10.42 22.77
C SER A 213 2.17 10.02 21.38
N VAL A 214 3.18 10.67 20.80
CA VAL A 214 3.65 10.35 19.44
C VAL A 214 4.35 9.00 19.42
N LYS A 215 5.18 8.71 20.43
CA LYS A 215 5.82 7.40 20.60
C LYS A 215 4.79 6.29 20.73
N ASP A 216 3.75 6.50 21.53
CA ASP A 216 2.67 5.52 21.69
C ASP A 216 1.90 5.32 20.37
N ILE A 217 1.63 6.37 19.59
CA ILE A 217 1.02 6.26 18.25
C ILE A 217 1.87 5.41 17.31
N VAL A 218 3.20 5.59 17.32
CA VAL A 218 4.11 4.78 16.49
C VAL A 218 4.15 3.33 16.96
N ALA A 219 4.16 3.07 18.27
CA ALA A 219 4.09 1.73 18.84
C ALA A 219 2.77 1.01 18.48
N ILE A 220 1.64 1.71 18.63
CA ILE A 220 0.32 1.24 18.19
C ILE A 220 0.34 0.93 16.70
N SER A 221 0.88 1.85 15.88
CA SER A 221 1.01 1.66 14.44
C SER A 221 1.85 0.44 14.09
N ALA A 222 2.96 0.20 14.80
CA ALA A 222 3.75 -1.02 14.66
C ALA A 222 2.92 -2.27 14.98
N ALA A 223 2.22 -2.28 16.11
CA ALA A 223 1.34 -3.40 16.49
C ALA A 223 0.32 -3.73 15.38
N PHE A 224 -0.36 -2.72 14.82
CA PHE A 224 -1.31 -2.93 13.72
C PHE A 224 -0.68 -3.44 12.41
N LYS A 225 0.61 -3.19 12.18
CA LYS A 225 1.37 -3.81 11.08
C LYS A 225 1.75 -5.26 11.35
N TYR A 226 1.81 -5.66 12.63
CA TYR A 226 1.97 -7.05 13.00
C TYR A 226 0.66 -7.83 12.87
N LYS A 227 -0.40 -7.40 13.57
CA LYS A 227 -1.71 -8.06 13.56
C LYS A 227 -2.83 -7.06 13.86
N LYS A 228 -4.08 -7.50 13.71
CA LYS A 228 -5.25 -6.68 14.04
C LYS A 228 -5.53 -6.66 15.54
N PHE A 229 -6.08 -5.54 15.99
CA PHE A 229 -6.60 -5.34 17.36
C PHE A 229 -8.00 -4.73 17.30
N TYR A 230 -8.74 -4.88 18.41
CA TYR A 230 -10.08 -4.34 18.57
C TYR A 230 -10.09 -2.95 19.20
N ASP A 231 -8.99 -2.52 19.78
CA ASP A 231 -8.80 -1.17 20.30
C ASP A 231 -7.30 -0.82 20.32
N TYR A 232 -7.01 0.45 20.58
CA TYR A 232 -5.65 0.98 20.54
C TYR A 232 -4.84 0.64 21.80
N ASP A 233 -5.50 0.44 22.94
CA ASP A 233 -4.83 0.16 24.22
C ASP A 233 -4.28 -1.27 24.24
N ASP A 234 -5.04 -2.25 23.76
CA ASP A 234 -4.58 -3.63 23.55
C ASP A 234 -3.40 -3.69 22.58
N ALA A 235 -3.43 -2.87 21.52
CA ALA A 235 -2.34 -2.78 20.55
C ALA A 235 -1.05 -2.24 21.19
N LEU A 236 -1.17 -1.18 22.00
CA LEU A 236 -0.06 -0.59 22.73
C LEU A 236 0.50 -1.56 23.78
N GLN A 237 -0.37 -2.20 24.56
CA GLN A 237 0.04 -3.16 25.58
C GLN A 237 0.75 -4.35 24.96
N TRP A 238 0.21 -4.91 23.87
CA TRP A 238 0.88 -5.98 23.13
C TRP A 238 2.27 -5.58 22.66
N TYR A 239 2.45 -4.35 22.16
CA TYR A 239 3.77 -3.87 21.75
C TYR A 239 4.74 -3.82 22.95
N LYS A 240 4.29 -3.27 24.08
CA LYS A 240 5.08 -3.18 25.32
C LYS A 240 5.47 -4.56 25.86
N ASP A 241 4.55 -5.52 25.86
CA ASP A 241 4.80 -6.89 26.32
C ASP A 241 5.84 -7.63 25.46
N ASN A 242 5.92 -7.29 24.17
CA ASN A 242 6.87 -7.90 23.23
C ASN A 242 8.16 -7.09 23.06
N HIS A 243 8.30 -5.95 23.76
CA HIS A 243 9.42 -5.03 23.61
C HIS A 243 10.78 -5.73 23.78
N ASN A 244 10.94 -6.52 24.83
CA ASN A 244 12.21 -7.22 25.11
C ASN A 244 12.59 -8.17 23.99
N THR A 245 11.62 -8.90 23.42
CA THR A 245 11.86 -9.80 22.28
C THR A 245 12.23 -9.01 21.03
N ILE A 246 11.48 -7.95 20.71
CA ILE A 246 11.67 -7.11 19.53
C ILE A 246 13.06 -6.48 19.51
N TYR A 247 13.52 -5.99 20.67
CA TYR A 247 14.76 -5.21 20.78
C TYR A 247 15.98 -6.04 21.22
N ALA A 248 15.86 -7.36 21.37
CA ALA A 248 16.97 -8.21 21.80
C ALA A 248 18.16 -8.22 20.81
N SER A 249 17.89 -8.21 19.50
CA SER A 249 18.88 -8.12 18.41
C SER A 249 18.19 -7.94 17.06
N ASP A 250 18.96 -7.59 16.02
CA ASP A 250 18.46 -7.56 14.63
C ASP A 250 17.88 -8.91 14.19
N GLN A 251 18.55 -10.02 14.55
CA GLN A 251 18.05 -11.37 14.27
C GLN A 251 16.69 -11.61 14.96
N SER A 252 16.56 -11.20 16.21
CA SER A 252 15.30 -11.34 16.97
C SER A 252 14.17 -10.54 16.31
N LEU A 253 14.45 -9.29 15.91
CA LEU A 253 13.52 -8.45 15.18
C LEU A 253 13.07 -9.11 13.87
N ILE A 254 13.99 -9.67 13.08
CA ILE A 254 13.67 -10.34 11.81
C ILE A 254 12.81 -11.58 12.02
N CYS A 255 13.20 -12.44 12.97
CA CYS A 255 12.43 -13.65 13.31
C CYS A 255 11.03 -13.31 13.82
N PHE A 256 10.91 -12.23 14.61
CA PHE A 256 9.62 -11.75 15.10
C PHE A 256 8.77 -11.18 13.94
N ALA A 257 9.34 -10.30 13.13
CA ALA A 257 8.65 -9.64 12.02
C ALA A 257 8.14 -10.61 10.94
N LYS A 258 8.71 -11.82 10.82
CA LYS A 258 8.22 -12.87 9.92
C LYS A 258 6.74 -13.18 10.07
N SER A 259 6.20 -13.05 11.28
CA SER A 259 4.79 -13.32 11.58
C SER A 259 3.88 -12.09 11.42
N ALA A 260 4.45 -10.94 11.08
CA ALA A 260 3.69 -9.71 10.87
C ALA A 260 2.89 -9.76 9.57
N SER A 261 1.77 -9.04 9.55
CA SER A 261 0.95 -8.84 8.35
C SER A 261 1.69 -8.01 7.29
N ASP A 262 2.45 -7.00 7.76
CA ASP A 262 3.30 -6.10 6.97
C ASP A 262 4.72 -6.04 7.60
N PRO A 263 5.58 -7.06 7.37
CA PRO A 263 6.87 -7.20 8.06
C PRO A 263 7.83 -6.00 7.96
N PHE A 264 7.99 -5.41 6.78
CA PHE A 264 8.95 -4.32 6.59
C PHE A 264 8.42 -3.00 7.15
N GLN A 265 7.13 -2.69 7.02
CA GLN A 265 6.54 -1.54 7.71
C GLN A 265 6.58 -1.72 9.23
N PHE A 266 6.39 -2.94 9.75
CA PHE A 266 6.60 -3.22 11.18
C PHE A 266 8.05 -2.91 11.60
N ILE A 267 9.03 -3.44 10.87
CA ILE A 267 10.46 -3.17 11.11
C ILE A 267 10.74 -1.66 11.05
N ALA A 268 10.21 -0.94 10.06
CA ALA A 268 10.40 0.50 9.92
C ALA A 268 9.94 1.29 11.15
N LYS A 269 8.82 0.88 11.75
CA LYS A 269 8.27 1.49 12.97
C LYS A 269 9.07 1.14 14.22
N VAL A 270 9.60 -0.07 14.30
CA VAL A 270 10.46 -0.50 15.41
C VAL A 270 11.81 0.21 15.37
N LEU A 271 12.36 0.40 14.18
CA LEU A 271 13.68 1.00 13.95
C LEU A 271 13.71 2.53 14.16
N SER A 272 12.57 3.21 14.18
CA SER A 272 12.48 4.67 14.44
C SER A 272 12.71 5.01 15.92
N LYS A 273 13.74 4.43 16.54
CA LYS A 273 14.11 4.53 17.97
C LYS A 273 14.04 5.97 18.50
N ASP A 274 13.72 6.08 19.80
CA ASP A 274 13.86 7.11 20.86
C ASP A 274 14.41 8.54 20.60
N ASP A 275 14.87 8.87 19.40
CA ASP A 275 15.09 10.25 19.01
C ASP A 275 13.73 10.88 18.70
N VAL A 276 13.29 11.69 19.66
CA VAL A 276 12.04 12.46 19.66
C VAL A 276 11.75 13.11 18.30
N GLN A 277 12.78 13.58 17.59
CA GLN A 277 12.64 14.27 16.31
C GLN A 277 12.34 13.34 15.12
N GLU A 278 12.54 12.03 15.28
CA GLU A 278 12.32 11.07 14.19
C GLU A 278 10.88 10.59 14.08
N TYR A 279 10.14 10.56 15.19
CA TYR A 279 8.77 10.04 15.20
C TYR A 279 7.84 10.83 14.26
N ASP A 280 8.06 12.14 14.13
CA ASP A 280 7.23 13.04 13.32
C ASP A 280 7.37 12.79 11.82
N ARG A 281 8.43 12.08 11.39
CA ARG A 281 8.67 11.73 9.98
C ARG A 281 8.03 10.41 9.58
N ILE A 282 7.71 9.56 10.54
CA ILE A 282 7.27 8.19 10.28
C ILE A 282 5.81 8.18 9.82
N PRO A 283 5.51 7.76 8.58
CA PRO A 283 4.14 7.79 8.09
C PRO A 283 3.22 6.86 8.88
N ILE A 284 2.20 7.39 9.54
CA ILE A 284 1.13 6.60 10.17
C ILE A 284 0.04 6.37 9.12
N SER A 285 -0.23 5.12 8.77
CA SER A 285 -1.34 4.78 7.86
C SER A 285 -2.61 4.51 8.66
N GLN A 286 -3.71 5.17 8.28
CA GLN A 286 -5.05 4.88 8.77
C GLN A 286 -5.92 4.49 7.58
N ASP A 287 -6.38 3.25 7.58
CA ASP A 287 -7.22 2.70 6.52
C ASP A 287 -8.66 2.51 7.03
N ALA A 288 -9.63 2.96 6.24
CA ALA A 288 -11.03 2.74 6.53
C ALA A 288 -11.42 1.26 6.37
N ALA A 289 -12.10 0.70 7.38
CA ALA A 289 -12.59 -0.66 7.35
C ALA A 289 -13.76 -0.79 6.36
N ALA A 290 -13.45 -1.24 5.13
CA ALA A 290 -14.41 -1.41 4.04
C ALA A 290 -15.16 -0.11 3.70
N SER A 291 -14.42 0.91 3.26
CA SER A 291 -14.95 2.26 2.93
C SER A 291 -16.17 2.25 2.00
N ALA A 292 -16.23 1.33 1.04
CA ALA A 292 -17.40 1.19 0.17
C ALA A 292 -18.69 0.87 0.96
N TYR A 293 -18.62 -0.02 1.94
CA TYR A 293 -19.75 -0.34 2.81
C TYR A 293 -20.06 0.78 3.80
N GLN A 294 -19.05 1.53 4.26
CA GLN A 294 -19.29 2.74 5.06
C GLN A 294 -20.12 3.76 4.25
N ILE A 295 -19.67 4.11 3.04
CA ILE A 295 -20.37 5.03 2.14
C ILE A 295 -21.78 4.50 1.81
N MET A 296 -21.90 3.23 1.46
CA MET A 296 -23.19 2.63 1.13
C MET A 296 -24.15 2.61 2.33
N SER A 297 -23.64 2.31 3.53
CA SER A 297 -24.46 2.34 4.76
C SER A 297 -24.95 3.76 5.07
N TYR A 298 -24.13 4.78 4.81
CA TYR A 298 -24.52 6.17 4.96
C TYR A 298 -25.61 6.56 3.96
N LEU A 299 -25.40 6.28 2.67
CA LEU A 299 -26.35 6.63 1.61
C LEU A 299 -27.70 5.93 1.76
N LEU A 300 -27.70 4.68 2.23
CA LEU A 300 -28.92 3.89 2.44
C LEU A 300 -29.50 4.04 3.85
N LEU A 301 -28.89 4.87 4.72
CA LEU A 301 -29.25 5.01 6.13
C LEU A 301 -29.35 3.66 6.85
N ASN A 302 -28.48 2.71 6.50
CA ASN A 302 -28.44 1.37 7.08
C ASN A 302 -27.60 1.39 8.36
N GLU A 303 -28.27 1.60 9.49
CA GLU A 303 -27.66 1.70 10.81
C GLU A 303 -26.88 0.43 11.21
N GLU A 304 -27.41 -0.75 10.90
CA GLU A 304 -26.76 -2.02 11.25
C GLU A 304 -25.39 -2.14 10.54
N MET A 305 -25.35 -1.87 9.24
CA MET A 305 -24.10 -1.90 8.48
C MET A 305 -23.17 -0.76 8.89
N ALA A 306 -23.71 0.42 9.21
CA ALA A 306 -22.93 1.56 9.70
C ALA A 306 -22.20 1.22 11.01
N ARG A 307 -22.83 0.47 11.92
CA ARG A 307 -22.17 -0.06 13.14
C ARG A 307 -21.11 -1.11 12.81
N ARG A 308 -21.43 -2.09 11.94
CA ARG A 308 -20.49 -3.16 11.54
C ARG A 308 -19.25 -2.65 10.81
N THR A 309 -19.33 -1.48 10.18
CA THR A 309 -18.25 -0.83 9.42
C THR A 309 -17.56 0.31 10.18
N ASN A 310 -17.90 0.52 11.46
CA ASN A 310 -17.34 1.58 12.31
C ASN A 310 -17.68 3.02 11.87
N LEU A 311 -18.71 3.22 11.03
CA LEU A 311 -19.23 4.54 10.73
C LEU A 311 -19.96 5.12 11.96
N ILE A 312 -20.70 4.27 12.68
CA ILE A 312 -21.24 4.58 14.00
C ILE A 312 -20.37 3.83 15.02
N PRO A 313 -19.81 4.52 16.03
CA PRO A 313 -19.06 3.87 17.09
C PRO A 313 -19.88 2.78 17.77
N HIS A 314 -19.26 1.62 18.01
CA HIS A 314 -19.91 0.54 18.73
C HIS A 314 -19.98 0.86 20.24
N THR A 315 -20.98 0.34 20.94
CA THR A 315 -21.29 0.70 22.33
C THR A 315 -20.21 0.25 23.33
N ASP A 316 -19.45 -0.79 22.99
CA ASP A 316 -18.33 -1.30 23.78
C ASP A 316 -16.99 -0.61 23.46
N GLY A 317 -16.98 0.38 22.55
CA GLY A 317 -15.78 1.09 22.11
C GLY A 317 -14.86 0.29 21.18
N LYS A 318 -15.21 -0.95 20.81
CA LYS A 318 -14.36 -1.83 20.00
C LYS A 318 -14.56 -1.62 18.51
N ILE A 319 -13.44 -1.69 17.79
CA ILE A 319 -13.36 -1.70 16.32
C ILE A 319 -14.00 -2.99 15.80
N GLN A 320 -15.03 -2.87 14.99
CA GLN A 320 -15.74 -3.98 14.37
C GLN A 320 -15.05 -4.44 13.09
N ASP A 321 -15.11 -5.76 12.82
CA ASP A 321 -14.62 -6.36 11.58
C ASP A 321 -15.78 -6.90 10.74
N VAL A 322 -16.29 -6.06 9.85
CA VAL A 322 -17.44 -6.38 8.97
C VAL A 322 -17.30 -7.73 8.25
N TYR A 323 -16.08 -8.12 7.85
CA TYR A 323 -15.87 -9.37 7.12
C TYR A 323 -16.00 -10.59 8.03
N THR A 324 -15.65 -10.45 9.30
CA THR A 324 -15.90 -11.48 10.32
C THR A 324 -17.39 -11.60 10.61
N CYS A 325 -18.12 -10.48 10.66
CA CYS A 325 -19.58 -10.49 10.78
C CYS A 325 -20.25 -11.21 9.60
N ILE A 326 -19.89 -10.85 8.36
CA ILE A 326 -20.40 -11.49 7.14
C ILE A 326 -20.08 -12.99 7.13
N LEU A 327 -18.85 -13.37 7.53
CA LEU A 327 -18.47 -14.78 7.63
C LEU A 327 -19.38 -15.55 8.61
N LYS A 328 -19.67 -14.94 9.77
CA LYS A 328 -20.56 -15.55 10.78
C LYS A 328 -21.97 -15.74 10.23
N ASP A 329 -22.52 -14.71 9.60
CA ASP A 329 -23.87 -14.75 9.02
C ASP A 329 -23.97 -15.78 7.89
N LEU A 330 -22.94 -15.86 7.03
CA LEU A 330 -22.87 -16.87 5.98
C LEU A 330 -22.84 -18.29 6.55
N LYS A 331 -22.06 -18.53 7.61
CA LYS A 331 -22.04 -19.84 8.28
C LYS A 331 -23.43 -20.19 8.76
N THR A 332 -24.09 -19.30 9.50
CA THR A 332 -25.47 -19.50 9.98
C THR A 332 -26.43 -19.83 8.83
N TYR A 333 -26.37 -19.08 7.72
CA TYR A 333 -27.17 -19.36 6.54
C TYR A 333 -26.91 -20.77 5.95
N LEU A 334 -25.64 -21.16 5.80
CA LEU A 334 -25.27 -22.48 5.27
C LEU A 334 -25.75 -23.62 6.16
N TYR A 335 -25.68 -23.47 7.49
CA TYR A 335 -26.22 -24.43 8.44
C TYR A 335 -27.74 -24.64 8.29
N HIS A 336 -28.48 -23.62 7.86
CA HIS A 336 -29.91 -23.73 7.59
C HIS A 336 -30.24 -24.32 6.21
N GLN A 337 -29.38 -24.13 5.21
CA GLN A 337 -29.63 -24.57 3.84
C GLN A 337 -29.15 -25.99 3.54
N ILE A 338 -28.09 -26.45 4.21
CA ILE A 338 -27.46 -27.73 3.93
C ILE A 338 -27.81 -28.72 5.05
N ASN A 339 -28.69 -29.68 4.77
CA ASN A 339 -29.09 -30.69 5.75
C ASN A 339 -28.00 -31.76 6.03
N ASP A 340 -26.92 -31.76 5.25
CA ASP A 340 -25.81 -32.72 5.37
C ASP A 340 -24.64 -32.11 6.15
N LYS A 341 -24.51 -32.54 7.41
CA LYS A 341 -23.48 -32.06 8.33
C LYS A 341 -22.06 -32.27 7.78
N SER A 342 -21.81 -33.39 7.09
CA SER A 342 -20.47 -33.69 6.55
C SER A 342 -20.05 -32.70 5.47
N LYS A 343 -21.00 -32.23 4.65
CA LYS A 343 -20.75 -31.22 3.62
C LYS A 343 -20.50 -29.85 4.22
N ILE A 344 -21.25 -29.48 5.27
CA ILE A 344 -21.03 -28.20 5.97
C ILE A 344 -19.64 -28.17 6.60
N ASP A 345 -19.23 -29.23 7.30
CA ASP A 345 -17.92 -29.29 7.95
C ASP A 345 -16.78 -29.10 6.93
N ILE A 346 -16.89 -29.72 5.75
CA ILE A 346 -15.93 -29.55 4.65
C ILE A 346 -15.91 -28.09 4.18
N ILE A 347 -17.06 -27.49 3.91
CA ILE A 347 -17.15 -26.10 3.42
C ILE A 347 -16.61 -25.13 4.48
N GLU A 348 -17.04 -25.28 5.73
CA GLU A 348 -16.62 -24.42 6.83
C GLU A 348 -15.11 -24.45 7.04
N SER A 349 -14.47 -25.62 6.90
CA SER A 349 -13.01 -25.76 6.97
C SER A 349 -12.24 -24.93 5.93
N LYS A 350 -12.92 -24.52 4.85
CA LYS A 350 -12.36 -23.71 3.75
C LYS A 350 -12.79 -22.24 3.82
N LEU A 351 -13.80 -21.91 4.62
CA LEU A 351 -14.28 -20.54 4.78
C LEU A 351 -13.41 -19.80 5.78
N ASP A 352 -12.65 -18.83 5.30
CA ASP A 352 -11.90 -17.90 6.13
C ASP A 352 -12.26 -16.45 5.82
N ARG A 353 -11.84 -15.56 6.71
CA ARG A 353 -12.06 -14.11 6.59
C ARG A 353 -11.45 -13.53 5.31
N LYS A 354 -10.33 -14.09 4.83
CA LYS A 354 -9.61 -13.59 3.64
C LYS A 354 -10.40 -13.90 2.37
N LEU A 355 -11.01 -15.08 2.31
CA LEU A 355 -11.91 -15.53 1.26
C LEU A 355 -13.13 -14.60 1.21
N ILE A 356 -13.81 -14.39 2.33
CA ILE A 356 -14.99 -13.50 2.41
C ILE A 356 -14.65 -12.10 1.92
N ARG A 357 -13.55 -11.51 2.41
CA ARG A 357 -13.11 -10.19 1.93
C ARG A 357 -12.92 -10.14 0.41
N SER A 358 -12.38 -11.19 -0.19
CA SER A 358 -12.09 -11.23 -1.62
C SER A 358 -13.36 -11.27 -2.48
N TYR A 359 -14.42 -11.93 -2.01
CA TYR A 359 -15.71 -11.99 -2.71
C TYR A 359 -16.64 -10.82 -2.40
N SER A 360 -16.52 -10.21 -1.21
CA SER A 360 -17.32 -9.05 -0.81
C SER A 360 -16.87 -7.74 -1.46
N CYS A 361 -15.64 -7.67 -2.00
CA CYS A 361 -15.11 -6.44 -2.62
C CYS A 361 -15.19 -6.42 -4.15
N LEU A 362 -15.86 -7.42 -4.76
CA LEU A 362 -16.30 -7.41 -6.16
C LEU A 362 -17.63 -6.67 -6.26
#